data_AF-A0A950SCK1-F1
#
_entry.id   AF-A0A950SCK1-F1
#
_cell.length_a   1.000
_cell.length_b   1.000
_cell.length_c   1.000
_cell.angle_alpha   90.00
_cell.angle_beta   90.00
_cell.angle_gamma   90.00
#
_symmetry.space_group_name_H-M   'P 1'
#
loop_
_entity.id
_entity.type
_entity.pdbx_description
1 polymer ?
#
loop_
_entity_poly.entity_id
_entity_poly.type
_entity_poly.pdbx_seq_one_letter_code
_entity_poly.pdbx_strand_id
1 'polypeptide(L)'
;MESPVQLTSIDVIASALEPVVPTLERLSSPDGAVTLMLSDIADAAAAAERLGRERWERLLADHHLLVEQTVRHHDGQVVRFEQDGFFASFNSAHAGLHAAVDLQRTFAGSPLGEGDGLAIRIGLHSGFVIGNREQLMGRNVVLASRIAAKAGPGEILVSSMLKQYTETDPRFSFDERGEYHFKGMLGEHVVYRARWR
;
A
#
# COMPACT_ATOMS: atom_id res chain seq x y z
N MET A 1 6.73 -2.27 -31.24
CA MET A 1 5.92 -3.39 -30.74
C MET A 1 5.94 -3.25 -29.23
N GLU A 2 4.94 -2.55 -28.67
CA GLU A 2 4.83 -2.40 -27.22
C GLU A 2 4.55 -3.78 -26.63
N SER A 3 5.42 -4.25 -25.73
CA SER A 3 5.13 -5.44 -24.92
C SER A 3 3.80 -5.21 -24.21
N PRO A 4 2.92 -6.21 -24.10
CA PRO A 4 1.72 -6.08 -23.29
C PRO A 4 2.14 -5.68 -21.88
N VAL A 5 1.66 -4.53 -21.40
CA VAL A 5 1.93 -4.06 -20.04
C VAL A 5 1.29 -5.07 -19.09
N GLN A 6 2.11 -5.88 -18.41
CA GLN A 6 1.63 -6.69 -17.30
C GLN A 6 1.15 -5.74 -16.20
N LEU A 7 -0.13 -5.82 -15.86
CA LEU A 7 -0.71 -5.05 -14.75
C LEU A 7 -0.19 -5.62 -13.44
N THR A 8 0.26 -4.72 -12.55
CA THR A 8 0.64 -5.08 -11.19
C THR A 8 -0.61 -5.28 -10.33
N SER A 9 -0.48 -5.95 -9.19
CA SER A 9 -1.58 -6.10 -8.23
C SER A 9 -2.10 -4.73 -7.75
N ILE A 10 -1.20 -3.74 -7.61
CA ILE A 10 -1.59 -2.34 -7.35
C ILE A 10 -2.44 -1.77 -8.50
N ASP A 11 -2.11 -2.03 -9.77
CA ASP A 11 -2.90 -1.56 -10.91
C ASP A 11 -4.26 -2.23 -10.99
N VAL A 12 -4.35 -3.53 -10.68
CA VAL A 12 -5.61 -4.27 -10.62
C VAL A 12 -6.48 -3.72 -9.49
N ILE A 13 -5.92 -3.56 -8.28
CA ILE A 13 -6.59 -2.89 -7.16
C ILE A 13 -7.07 -1.49 -7.60
N ALA A 14 -6.25 -0.71 -8.30
CA ALA A 14 -6.65 0.62 -8.77
C ALA A 14 -7.79 0.59 -9.79
N SER A 15 -7.81 -0.39 -10.70
CA SER A 15 -8.83 -0.52 -11.75
C SER A 15 -10.19 -0.99 -11.24
N ALA A 16 -10.21 -1.84 -10.20
CA ALA A 16 -11.44 -2.31 -9.55
C ALA A 16 -12.18 -1.20 -8.76
N LEU A 17 -11.65 0.03 -8.73
CA LEU A 17 -12.17 1.16 -7.97
C LEU A 17 -12.90 2.20 -8.83
N GLU A 18 -13.27 1.84 -10.07
CA GLU A 18 -14.16 2.68 -10.88
C GLU A 18 -15.53 2.88 -10.19
N PRO A 19 -16.16 4.07 -10.34
CA PRO A 19 -17.21 4.51 -9.45
C PRO A 19 -18.52 3.74 -9.68
N VAL A 20 -18.79 2.74 -8.86
CA VAL A 20 -20.15 2.38 -8.46
C VAL A 20 -20.45 3.24 -7.25
N VAL A 21 -21.43 4.15 -7.33
CA VAL A 21 -21.82 5.04 -6.22
C VAL A 21 -22.54 4.19 -5.16
N PRO A 22 -21.92 3.84 -4.01
CA PRO A 22 -22.62 3.12 -2.96
C PRO A 22 -23.20 4.13 -1.96
N THR A 23 -24.28 3.74 -1.29
CA THR A 23 -24.90 4.50 -0.21
C THR A 23 -23.85 4.84 0.86
N LEU A 24 -23.71 6.15 1.14
CA LEU A 24 -22.72 6.72 2.04
C LEU A 24 -22.99 6.29 3.50
N GLU A 25 -22.43 5.17 3.94
CA GLU A 25 -22.33 4.88 5.36
C GLU A 25 -21.06 5.48 5.95
N ARG A 26 -21.27 6.25 7.01
CA ARG A 26 -20.28 7.08 7.72
C ARG A 26 -19.03 6.27 8.10
N LEU A 27 -17.91 6.57 7.44
CA LEU A 27 -16.60 6.12 7.88
C LEU A 27 -16.15 6.95 9.09
N SER A 28 -15.61 6.24 10.07
CA SER A 28 -15.32 6.71 11.43
C SER A 28 -14.06 7.59 11.51
N SER A 29 -14.29 8.87 11.22
CA SER A 29 -13.75 10.07 11.86
C SER A 29 -14.91 11.08 11.75
N PRO A 30 -15.13 12.04 12.67
CA PRO A 30 -16.22 13.02 12.52
C PRO A 30 -16.29 13.67 11.13
N ASP A 31 -15.15 13.70 10.42
CA ASP A 31 -15.01 14.28 9.08
C ASP A 31 -14.83 13.25 7.95
N GLY A 32 -14.53 11.96 8.23
CA GLY A 32 -14.44 10.88 7.22
C GLY A 32 -13.07 10.63 6.54
N ALA A 33 -11.97 11.19 7.06
CA ALA A 33 -10.61 10.93 6.56
C ALA A 33 -10.01 9.64 7.14
N VAL A 34 -9.31 8.86 6.31
CA VAL A 34 -8.58 7.65 6.71
C VAL A 34 -7.18 7.63 6.10
N THR A 35 -6.33 6.74 6.59
CA THR A 35 -5.02 6.43 5.98
C THR A 35 -5.13 5.13 5.19
N LEU A 36 -4.70 5.19 3.94
CA LEU A 36 -4.75 4.13 2.95
C LEU A 36 -3.34 3.60 2.73
N MET A 37 -3.19 2.28 2.71
CA MET A 37 -1.94 1.59 2.42
C MET A 37 -2.14 0.61 1.29
N LEU A 38 -1.30 0.70 0.27
CA LEU A 38 -1.22 -0.30 -0.78
C LEU A 38 0.20 -0.84 -0.87
N SER A 39 0.29 -2.12 -1.21
CA SER A 39 1.54 -2.83 -1.34
C SER A 39 1.39 -3.98 -2.32
N ASP A 40 2.49 -4.41 -2.91
CA ASP A 40 2.66 -5.69 -3.60
C ASP A 40 4.12 -6.17 -3.45
N ILE A 41 4.41 -7.38 -3.92
CA ILE A 41 5.76 -7.95 -3.92
C ILE A 41 6.49 -7.41 -5.17
N ALA A 42 7.65 -6.81 -4.97
CA ALA A 42 8.48 -6.36 -6.07
C ALA A 42 8.94 -7.56 -6.92
N ASP A 43 8.87 -7.41 -8.25
CA ASP A 43 9.23 -8.43 -9.22
C ASP A 43 8.48 -9.78 -9.04
N ALA A 44 7.24 -9.72 -8.55
CA ALA A 44 6.40 -10.90 -8.27
C ALA A 44 6.27 -11.87 -9.46
N ALA A 45 6.17 -11.37 -10.70
CA ALA A 45 6.08 -12.22 -11.89
C ALA A 45 7.34 -13.10 -12.07
N ALA A 46 8.52 -12.51 -11.93
CA ALA A 46 9.79 -13.24 -12.02
C ALA A 46 9.97 -14.20 -10.84
N ALA A 47 9.51 -13.81 -9.64
CA ALA A 47 9.50 -14.69 -8.49
C ALA A 47 8.60 -15.91 -8.69
N ALA A 48 7.36 -15.71 -9.17
CA ALA A 48 6.40 -16.76 -9.41
C ALA A 48 6.92 -17.78 -10.45
N GLU A 49 7.56 -17.30 -11.52
CA GLU A 49 8.19 -18.16 -12.53
C GLU A 49 9.33 -19.00 -11.94
N ARG A 50 10.22 -18.38 -11.16
CA ARG A 50 11.36 -19.04 -10.52
C ARG A 50 10.95 -20.08 -9.47
N LEU A 51 9.90 -19.79 -8.71
CA LEU A 51 9.47 -20.62 -7.58
C LEU A 51 8.54 -21.77 -8.01
N GLY A 52 7.85 -21.61 -9.13
CA GLY A 52 6.80 -22.52 -9.56
C GLY A 52 5.50 -22.33 -8.77
N ARG A 53 4.39 -22.75 -9.37
CA ARG A 53 3.02 -22.51 -8.88
C ARG A 53 2.81 -22.89 -7.41
N GLU A 54 3.11 -24.13 -7.05
CA GLU A 54 2.80 -24.66 -5.70
C GLU A 54 3.58 -23.96 -4.58
N ARG A 55 4.80 -23.50 -4.85
CA ARG A 55 5.60 -22.76 -3.88
C ARG A 55 5.14 -21.31 -3.79
N TRP A 56 4.81 -20.71 -4.93
CA TRP A 56 4.25 -19.36 -4.98
C TRP A 56 2.91 -19.25 -4.24
N GLU A 57 1.99 -20.20 -4.46
CA GLU A 57 0.69 -20.20 -3.78
C GLU A 57 0.82 -20.32 -2.25
N ARG A 58 1.75 -21.15 -1.76
CA ARG A 58 2.06 -21.23 -0.32
C ARG A 58 2.67 -19.94 0.22
N LEU A 59 3.60 -19.35 -0.53
CA LEU A 59 4.22 -18.08 -0.19
C LEU A 59 3.17 -16.97 -0.06
N LEU A 60 2.21 -16.91 -0.98
CA LEU A 60 1.11 -15.94 -0.93
C LEU A 60 0.23 -16.14 0.30
N ALA A 61 -0.08 -17.38 0.67
CA ALA A 61 -0.86 -17.67 1.88
C ALA A 61 -0.13 -17.20 3.15
N ASP A 62 1.17 -17.48 3.27
CA ASP A 62 1.99 -17.02 4.39
C ASP A 62 2.10 -15.49 4.42
N HIS A 63 2.23 -14.87 3.24
CA HIS A 63 2.25 -13.41 3.10
C HIS A 63 0.93 -12.78 3.57
N HIS A 64 -0.22 -13.32 3.17
CA HIS A 64 -1.53 -12.80 3.56
C HIS A 64 -1.73 -12.89 5.08
N LEU A 65 -1.35 -14.01 5.70
CA LEU A 65 -1.42 -14.18 7.17
C LEU A 65 -0.54 -13.16 7.90
N LEU A 66 0.69 -12.94 7.44
CA LEU A 66 1.60 -11.94 8.00
C LEU A 66 1.00 -10.53 7.89
N VAL A 67 0.44 -10.20 6.73
CA VAL A 67 -0.20 -8.90 6.48
C VAL A 67 -1.39 -8.70 7.41
N GLU A 68 -2.31 -9.66 7.51
CA GLU A 68 -3.48 -9.54 8.38
C GLU A 68 -3.10 -9.36 9.85
N GLN A 69 -2.11 -10.12 10.33
CA GLN A 69 -1.63 -10.01 11.71
C GLN A 69 -1.01 -8.64 11.99
N THR A 70 -0.14 -8.16 11.10
CA THR A 70 0.54 -6.88 11.27
C THR A 70 -0.42 -5.70 11.16
N VAL A 71 -1.31 -5.71 10.16
CA VAL A 71 -2.32 -4.67 9.97
C VAL A 71 -3.25 -4.60 11.18
N ARG A 72 -3.72 -5.74 11.68
CA ARG A 72 -4.58 -5.81 12.86
C ARG A 72 -3.87 -5.35 14.14
N HIS A 73 -2.58 -5.66 14.29
CA HIS A 73 -1.78 -5.22 15.44
C HIS A 73 -1.71 -3.69 15.58
N HIS A 74 -1.77 -2.98 14.45
CA HIS A 74 -1.78 -1.52 14.39
C HIS A 74 -3.18 -0.93 14.21
N ASP A 75 -4.22 -1.62 14.69
CA ASP A 75 -5.63 -1.19 14.62
C ASP A 75 -6.12 -0.87 13.19
N GLY A 76 -5.49 -1.47 12.19
CA GLY A 76 -5.86 -1.38 10.79
C GLY A 76 -6.80 -2.49 10.36
N GLN A 77 -7.29 -2.35 9.12
CA GLN A 77 -8.11 -3.35 8.46
C GLN A 77 -7.61 -3.59 7.04
N VAL A 78 -7.39 -4.85 6.68
CA VAL A 78 -7.22 -5.24 5.27
C VAL A 78 -8.58 -5.14 4.60
N VAL A 79 -8.68 -4.30 3.58
CA VAL A 79 -9.87 -4.10 2.76
C VAL A 79 -9.99 -5.24 1.76
N ARG A 80 -8.87 -5.57 1.09
CA ARG A 80 -8.78 -6.72 0.19
C ARG A 80 -7.34 -7.13 -0.08
N PHE A 81 -7.18 -8.37 -0.52
CA PHE A 81 -5.99 -8.88 -1.20
C PHE A 81 -6.23 -8.92 -2.72
N GLU A 82 -5.15 -8.81 -3.48
CA GLU A 82 -5.11 -9.02 -4.93
C GLU A 82 -3.79 -9.73 -5.26
N GLN A 83 -3.84 -11.05 -5.44
CA GLN A 83 -2.63 -11.87 -5.65
C GLN A 83 -1.55 -11.63 -4.57
N ASP A 84 -0.43 -11.02 -4.93
CA ASP A 84 0.70 -10.66 -4.07
C ASP A 84 0.56 -9.27 -3.41
N GLY A 85 -0.47 -8.52 -3.80
CA GLY A 85 -0.77 -7.21 -3.26
C GLY A 85 -1.91 -7.19 -2.27
N PHE A 86 -2.00 -6.08 -1.53
CA PHE A 86 -3.10 -5.80 -0.62
C PHE A 86 -3.43 -4.31 -0.55
N PHE A 87 -4.65 -4.04 -0.12
CA PHE A 87 -5.14 -2.72 0.22
C PHE A 87 -5.63 -2.75 1.67
N ALA A 88 -5.04 -1.91 2.52
CA ALA A 88 -5.41 -1.76 3.92
C ALA A 88 -5.77 -0.31 4.26
N SER A 89 -6.52 -0.14 5.35
CA SER A 89 -6.93 1.16 5.86
C SER A 89 -6.72 1.28 7.37
N PHE A 90 -6.44 2.50 7.83
CA PHE A 90 -6.18 2.84 9.23
C PHE A 90 -6.89 4.14 9.58
N ASN A 91 -7.42 4.25 10.79
CA ASN A 91 -8.00 5.50 11.30
C ASN A 91 -6.92 6.50 11.77
N SER A 92 -5.65 6.11 11.79
CA SER A 92 -4.51 6.92 12.22
C SER A 92 -3.37 6.84 11.22
N ALA A 93 -2.84 8.00 10.79
CA ALA A 93 -1.68 8.09 9.92
C ALA A 93 -0.42 7.49 10.56
N HIS A 94 -0.25 7.71 11.88
CA HIS A 94 0.85 7.11 12.64
C HIS A 94 0.73 5.58 12.65
N ALA A 95 -0.45 5.04 12.94
CA ALA A 95 -0.67 3.59 12.97
C ALA A 95 -0.38 2.96 11.61
N GLY A 96 -0.85 3.58 10.52
CA GLY A 96 -0.53 3.12 9.16
C GLY A 96 0.97 3.15 8.85
N LEU A 97 1.69 4.21 9.22
CA LEU A 97 3.13 4.30 8.95
C LEU A 97 3.95 3.33 9.80
N HIS A 98 3.58 3.11 11.08
CA HIS A 98 4.20 2.08 11.92
C HIS A 98 3.94 0.68 11.38
N ALA A 99 2.71 0.39 10.95
CA ALA A 99 2.37 -0.88 10.31
C ALA A 99 3.21 -1.11 9.04
N ALA A 100 3.43 -0.08 8.22
CA ALA A 100 4.26 -0.19 7.01
C ALA A 100 5.69 -0.60 7.34
N VAL A 101 6.27 -0.02 8.40
CA VAL A 101 7.62 -0.36 8.85
C VAL A 101 7.69 -1.78 9.40
N ASP A 102 6.72 -2.19 10.21
CA ASP A 102 6.69 -3.54 10.75
C ASP A 102 6.45 -4.58 9.67
N LEU A 103 5.66 -4.27 8.64
CA LEU A 103 5.52 -5.10 7.44
C LEU A 103 6.85 -5.24 6.71
N GLN A 104 7.59 -4.15 6.47
CA GLN A 104 8.91 -4.21 5.83
C GLN A 104 9.88 -5.09 6.63
N ARG A 105 9.94 -4.91 7.96
CA ARG A 105 10.81 -5.69 8.85
C ARG A 105 10.44 -7.16 8.90
N THR A 106 9.16 -7.44 9.12
CA THR A 106 8.67 -8.81 9.28
C THR A 106 8.76 -9.57 7.97
N PHE A 107 8.44 -8.92 6.84
CA PHE A 107 8.61 -9.53 5.53
C PHE A 107 10.08 -9.83 5.25
N ALA A 108 10.98 -8.86 5.45
CA ALA A 108 12.41 -9.03 5.23
C ALA A 108 13.01 -10.15 6.09
N GLY A 109 12.66 -10.23 7.38
CA GLY A 109 13.14 -11.28 8.29
C GLY A 109 12.38 -12.61 8.22
N SER A 110 11.35 -12.71 7.38
CA SER A 110 10.64 -13.97 7.15
C SER A 110 11.38 -14.85 6.16
N PRO A 111 11.09 -16.17 6.10
CA PRO A 111 11.57 -17.03 5.02
C PRO A 111 11.24 -16.52 3.61
N LEU A 112 10.20 -15.69 3.48
CA LEU A 112 9.79 -15.08 2.21
C LEU A 112 10.79 -14.00 1.75
N GLY A 113 11.28 -13.18 2.68
CA GLY A 113 12.24 -12.12 2.41
C GLY A 113 13.66 -12.64 2.30
N GLU A 114 14.17 -13.27 3.36
CA GLU A 114 15.54 -13.80 3.41
C GLU A 114 15.75 -15.02 2.51
N GLY A 115 14.80 -15.96 2.53
CA GLY A 115 14.96 -17.25 1.83
C GLY A 115 14.81 -17.13 0.32
N ASP A 116 13.92 -16.25 -0.15
CA ASP A 116 13.61 -16.10 -1.58
C ASP A 116 14.07 -14.77 -2.20
N GLY A 117 14.71 -13.89 -1.42
CA GLY A 117 15.24 -12.62 -1.89
C GLY A 117 14.15 -11.65 -2.36
N LEU A 118 12.95 -11.76 -1.79
CA LEU A 118 11.81 -10.92 -2.14
C LEU A 118 11.78 -9.67 -1.26
N ALA A 119 11.17 -8.62 -1.78
CA ALA A 119 10.87 -7.42 -1.00
C ALA A 119 9.50 -6.89 -1.40
N ILE A 120 8.80 -6.30 -0.44
CA ILE A 120 7.55 -5.58 -0.70
C ILE A 120 7.84 -4.11 -0.92
N ARG A 121 6.99 -3.46 -1.72
CA ARG A 121 6.98 -2.00 -1.88
C ARG A 121 5.67 -1.47 -1.34
N ILE A 122 5.70 -0.36 -0.62
CA ILE A 122 4.53 0.16 0.10
C ILE A 122 4.31 1.63 -0.25
N GLY A 123 3.06 2.02 -0.48
CA GLY A 123 2.63 3.41 -0.59
C GLY A 123 1.53 3.75 0.42
N LEU A 124 1.62 4.94 1.01
CA LEU A 124 0.60 5.46 1.93
C LEU A 124 0.11 6.86 1.57
N HIS A 125 -1.17 7.09 1.82
CA HIS A 125 -1.82 8.38 1.69
C HIS A 125 -2.96 8.53 2.69
N SER A 126 -3.13 9.72 3.26
CA SER A 126 -4.30 10.05 4.08
C SER A 126 -5.25 10.96 3.32
N GLY A 127 -6.56 10.71 3.43
CA GLY A 127 -7.57 11.56 2.83
C GLY A 127 -8.99 11.02 3.02
N PHE A 128 -9.98 11.82 2.59
CA PHE A 128 -11.39 11.42 2.59
C PHE A 128 -11.65 10.35 1.55
N VAL A 129 -12.48 9.38 1.91
CA VAL A 129 -12.88 8.30 1.01
C VAL A 129 -14.39 8.09 1.06
N ILE A 130 -14.91 7.52 -0.02
CA ILE A 130 -16.32 7.17 -0.16
C ILE A 130 -16.44 5.66 0.04
N GLY A 131 -17.42 5.21 0.82
CA GLY A 131 -17.75 3.80 0.96
C GLY A 131 -17.73 3.34 2.42
N ASN A 132 -17.49 2.05 2.65
CA ASN A 132 -17.45 1.45 3.97
C ASN A 132 -16.13 0.70 4.20
N ARG A 133 -15.96 0.08 5.37
CA ARG A 133 -14.74 -0.62 5.76
C ARG A 133 -14.28 -1.73 4.79
N GLU A 134 -15.19 -2.30 4.02
CA GLU A 134 -14.95 -3.40 3.08
C GLU A 134 -14.81 -2.90 1.64
N GLN A 135 -15.37 -1.74 1.34
CA GLN A 135 -15.38 -1.15 0.01
C GLN A 135 -15.06 0.34 0.08
N LEU A 136 -13.77 0.66 0.04
CA LEU A 136 -13.27 2.04 -0.04
C LEU A 136 -13.03 2.44 -1.48
N MET A 137 -13.54 3.61 -1.87
CA MET A 137 -13.48 4.13 -3.24
C MET A 137 -13.14 5.63 -3.26
N GLY A 138 -12.84 6.11 -4.45
CA GLY A 138 -12.64 7.53 -4.74
C GLY A 138 -11.19 7.92 -4.99
N ARG A 139 -11.01 9.22 -5.26
CA ARG A 139 -9.76 9.78 -5.78
C ARG A 139 -8.54 9.53 -4.87
N ASN A 140 -8.73 9.54 -3.55
CA ASN A 140 -7.63 9.32 -2.62
C ASN A 140 -7.15 7.86 -2.60
N VAL A 141 -8.02 6.89 -2.93
CA VAL A 141 -7.60 5.49 -3.12
C VAL A 141 -6.77 5.35 -4.39
N VAL A 142 -7.17 6.03 -5.47
CA VAL A 142 -6.37 6.08 -6.71
C VAL A 142 -5.02 6.77 -6.46
N LEU A 143 -4.97 7.87 -5.71
CA LEU A 143 -3.70 8.52 -5.37
C LEU A 143 -2.79 7.59 -4.55
N ALA A 144 -3.34 6.91 -3.54
CA ALA A 144 -2.59 5.94 -2.74
C ALA A 144 -1.98 4.83 -3.61
N SER A 145 -2.74 4.31 -4.58
CA SER A 145 -2.23 3.28 -5.50
C SER A 145 -1.13 3.80 -6.41
N ARG A 146 -1.26 5.03 -6.93
CA ARG A 146 -0.23 5.65 -7.76
C ARG A 146 1.05 5.95 -6.99
N ILE A 147 0.95 6.29 -5.71
CA ILE A 147 2.12 6.44 -4.82
C ILE A 147 2.80 5.10 -4.60
N ALA A 148 2.03 4.05 -4.26
CA ALA A 148 2.58 2.71 -4.05
C ALA A 148 3.28 2.17 -5.30
N ALA A 149 2.71 2.39 -6.49
CA ALA A 149 3.31 1.98 -7.76
C ALA A 149 4.66 2.66 -8.08
N LYS A 150 5.01 3.77 -7.40
CA LYS A 150 6.31 4.44 -7.53
C LYS A 150 7.36 3.94 -6.55
N ALA A 151 6.96 3.17 -5.53
CA ALA A 151 7.89 2.64 -4.54
C ALA A 151 8.79 1.56 -5.15
N GLY A 152 10.08 1.60 -4.81
CA GLY A 152 11.01 0.52 -5.11
C GLY A 152 10.92 -0.65 -4.11
N PRO A 153 11.65 -1.75 -4.37
CA PRO A 153 11.75 -2.88 -3.44
C PRO A 153 12.24 -2.42 -2.06
N GLY A 154 11.50 -2.75 -0.99
CA GLY A 154 11.85 -2.36 0.38
C GLY A 154 11.60 -0.88 0.69
N GLU A 155 10.97 -0.11 -0.21
CA GLU A 155 10.64 1.28 0.02
C GLU A 155 9.24 1.47 0.60
N ILE A 156 9.09 2.52 1.41
CA ILE A 156 7.81 3.07 1.83
C ILE A 156 7.75 4.49 1.27
N LEU A 157 6.81 4.73 0.36
CA LEU A 157 6.53 6.06 -0.18
C LEU A 157 5.24 6.64 0.43
N VAL A 158 5.24 7.94 0.66
CA VAL A 158 4.14 8.63 1.31
C VAL A 158 3.79 9.94 0.60
N SER A 159 2.51 10.30 0.59
CA SER A 159 2.06 11.62 0.15
C SER A 159 2.54 12.74 1.11
N SER A 160 2.59 13.99 0.63
CA SER A 160 2.80 15.18 1.48
C SER A 160 1.89 15.25 2.71
N MET A 161 0.62 14.86 2.56
CA MET A 161 -0.35 14.92 3.66
C MET A 161 -0.01 13.93 4.78
N LEU A 162 0.28 12.67 4.43
CA LEU A 162 0.71 11.68 5.42
C LEU A 162 2.03 12.09 6.10
N LYS A 163 2.99 12.65 5.34
CA LYS A 163 4.21 13.24 5.93
C LYS A 163 3.86 14.28 6.98
N GLN A 164 3.03 15.28 6.65
CA GLN A 164 2.66 16.33 7.61
C GLN A 164 2.00 15.78 8.87
N TYR A 165 1.21 14.71 8.75
CA TYR A 165 0.60 14.06 9.90
C TYR A 165 1.56 13.24 10.77
N THR A 166 2.76 12.91 10.28
CA THR A 166 3.67 11.96 10.95
C THR A 166 5.09 12.50 11.14
N GLU A 167 5.43 13.67 10.60
CA GLU A 167 6.78 14.25 10.63
C GLU A 167 7.26 14.66 12.02
N THR A 168 6.36 14.73 12.99
CA THR A 168 6.71 15.00 14.40
C THR A 168 7.16 13.74 15.14
N ASP A 169 6.94 12.54 14.59
CA ASP A 169 7.43 11.29 15.18
C ASP A 169 8.93 11.12 14.89
N PRO A 170 9.81 11.16 15.89
CA PRO A 170 11.27 11.12 15.69
C PRO A 170 11.79 9.79 15.16
N ARG A 171 10.94 8.75 15.08
CA ARG A 171 11.29 7.46 14.47
C ARG A 171 11.34 7.54 12.94
N PHE A 172 10.79 8.60 12.35
CA PHE A 172 10.73 8.78 10.91
C PHE A 172 11.50 10.01 10.46
N SER A 173 12.16 9.91 9.30
CA SER A 173 12.58 11.06 8.52
C SER A 173 12.08 10.90 7.08
N PHE A 174 12.03 11.98 6.32
CA PHE A 174 11.43 11.97 4.99
C PHE A 174 12.35 12.62 3.97
N ASP A 175 12.70 11.86 2.94
CA ASP A 175 13.44 12.36 1.80
C ASP A 175 12.46 12.63 0.66
N GLU A 176 12.56 13.77 0.00
CA GLU A 176 11.78 14.01 -1.21
C GLU A 176 12.22 13.04 -2.31
N ARG A 177 11.26 12.28 -2.86
CA ARG A 177 11.52 11.29 -3.90
C ARG A 177 11.30 11.83 -5.30
N GLY A 178 10.43 12.83 -5.42
CA GLY A 178 10.11 13.55 -6.63
C GLY A 178 8.68 14.07 -6.66
N GLU A 179 8.41 14.84 -7.70
CA GLU A 179 7.11 15.42 -7.98
C GLU A 179 6.48 14.71 -9.20
N TYR A 180 5.19 14.37 -9.07
CA TYR A 180 4.51 13.52 -10.04
C TYR A 180 3.19 14.13 -10.50
N HIS A 181 2.99 14.11 -11.80
CA HIS A 181 1.68 14.25 -12.45
C HIS A 181 1.08 12.87 -12.65
N PHE A 182 0.15 12.48 -11.79
CA PHE A 182 -0.51 11.17 -11.92
C PHE A 182 -1.66 11.24 -12.92
N LYS A 183 -1.75 10.25 -13.80
CA LYS A 183 -2.85 10.13 -14.77
C LYS A 183 -4.19 10.14 -14.03
N GLY A 184 -5.10 11.04 -14.44
CA GLY A 184 -6.43 11.19 -13.84
C GLY A 184 -6.47 12.01 -12.55
N MET A 185 -5.35 12.64 -12.16
CA MET A 185 -5.25 13.52 -10.99
C MET A 185 -4.99 14.97 -11.42
N LEU A 186 -5.50 15.91 -10.62
CA LEU A 186 -5.25 17.34 -10.83
C LEU A 186 -4.05 17.78 -9.97
N GLY A 187 -3.15 18.54 -10.59
CA GLY A 187 -2.03 19.16 -9.92
C GLY A 187 -0.84 18.23 -9.71
N GLU A 188 0.18 18.79 -9.07
CA GLU A 188 1.42 18.12 -8.76
C GLU A 188 1.36 17.44 -7.39
N HIS A 189 1.92 16.24 -7.33
CA HIS A 189 1.99 15.46 -6.11
C HIS A 189 3.44 15.17 -5.76
N VAL A 190 3.95 15.87 -4.75
CA VAL A 190 5.25 15.55 -4.15
C VAL A 190 5.11 14.28 -3.32
N VAL A 191 6.01 13.33 -3.57
CA VAL A 191 6.07 12.06 -2.86
C VAL A 191 7.38 11.98 -2.09
N TYR A 192 7.30 11.45 -0.88
CA TYR A 192 8.44 11.32 0.02
C TYR A 192 8.73 9.86 0.28
N ARG A 193 10.01 9.52 0.36
CA ARG A 193 10.46 8.25 0.93
C ARG A 193 10.50 8.43 2.44
N ALA A 194 9.71 7.64 3.15
CA ALA A 194 9.90 7.50 4.59
C ALA A 194 11.23 6.78 4.85
N ARG A 195 11.95 7.21 5.88
CA ARG A 195 13.13 6.54 6.42
C ARG A 195 12.80 6.15 7.84
N TRP A 196 13.15 4.93 8.20
CA TRP A 196 12.88 4.35 9.50
C TRP A 196 14.15 3.67 9.99
N ARG A 197 14.42 3.81 11.28
CA ARG A 197 15.52 3.11 11.98
C ARG A 197 14.92 1.96 12.76
#